data_AF-A0A3D9HII7-F1
#
_entry.id   AF-A0A3D9HII7-F1
#
_cell.length_a   1.000
_cell.length_b   1.000
_cell.length_c   1.000
_cell.angle_alpha   90.00
_cell.angle_beta   90.00
_cell.angle_gamma   90.00
#
_symmetry.space_group_name_H-M   'P 1'
#
loop_
_entity.id
_entity.type
_entity.pdbx_description
1 polymer ?
#
loop_
_entity_poly.entity_id
_entity_poly.type
_entity_poly.pdbx_seq_one_letter_code
_entity_poly.pdbx_strand_id
1 'polypeptide(L)'
;MTFFEFYLSSLKIKITQGQVVTNQTHELKAVMERMIASEIHRLASEADICVFALYDPKRSTAEPIDFECIDRRETGSIDMEVSLDFEGIGVWYLAYREGETFHSKKVLLQVTDGRFTHGQMGSFEGYWEEFPQYVAEDRWVLAQLSKGAANDQQPHRRNTAL
;
A
#
# COMPACT_ATOMS: atom_id res chain seq x y z
N MET A 1 -16.84 8.00 -5.02
CA MET A 1 -16.12 7.03 -5.88
C MET A 1 -14.95 7.77 -6.49
N THR A 2 -13.73 7.50 -6.03
CA THR A 2 -12.54 8.23 -6.48
C THR A 2 -12.04 7.66 -7.81
N PHE A 3 -11.34 8.48 -8.60
CA PHE A 3 -10.76 8.07 -9.89
C PHE A 3 -9.84 6.85 -9.75
N PHE A 4 -9.15 6.74 -8.61
CA PHE A 4 -8.27 5.62 -8.27
C PHE A 4 -9.03 4.30 -8.02
N GLU A 5 -10.18 4.34 -7.33
CA GLU A 5 -11.03 3.15 -7.10
C GLU A 5 -11.61 2.58 -8.41
N PHE A 6 -11.96 3.47 -9.35
CA PHE A 6 -12.38 3.08 -10.70
C PHE A 6 -11.24 2.43 -11.49
N TYR A 7 -10.02 2.93 -11.35
CA TYR A 7 -8.85 2.46 -12.09
C TYR A 7 -8.33 1.11 -11.57
N LEU A 8 -8.25 0.92 -10.25
CA LEU A 8 -7.92 -0.38 -9.65
C LEU A 8 -8.94 -1.47 -10.02
N SER A 9 -10.23 -1.10 -10.09
CA SER A 9 -11.28 -1.99 -10.58
C SER A 9 -11.12 -2.33 -12.07
N SER A 10 -10.69 -1.37 -12.88
CA SER A 10 -10.45 -1.54 -14.32
C SER A 10 -9.20 -2.38 -14.63
N LEU A 11 -8.22 -2.43 -13.73
CA LEU A 11 -6.97 -3.18 -13.90
C LEU A 11 -7.19 -4.70 -13.92
N LYS A 12 -8.24 -5.20 -13.25
CA LYS A 12 -8.60 -6.64 -13.29
C LYS A 12 -9.04 -7.12 -14.69
N ILE A 13 -9.29 -6.22 -15.65
CA ILE A 13 -9.95 -6.55 -16.92
C ILE A 13 -8.97 -6.64 -18.12
N LYS A 14 -7.70 -6.24 -18.01
CA LYS A 14 -6.80 -6.20 -19.19
C LYS A 14 -5.40 -6.77 -18.95
N ILE A 15 -5.31 -8.09 -18.82
CA ILE A 15 -4.10 -8.82 -19.21
C ILE A 15 -4.51 -10.02 -20.05
N THR A 16 -4.93 -9.76 -21.29
CA THR A 16 -5.02 -10.79 -22.32
C THR A 16 -4.54 -10.19 -23.64
N GLN A 17 -3.65 -10.92 -24.30
CA GLN A 17 -3.05 -10.70 -25.62
C GLN A 17 -1.73 -9.93 -25.64
N GLY A 18 -0.66 -10.69 -25.90
CA GLY A 18 0.72 -10.23 -25.94
C GLY A 18 1.19 -9.76 -27.32
N GLN A 19 2.46 -9.34 -27.29
CA GLN A 19 3.33 -9.02 -28.43
C GLN A 19 3.27 -7.60 -29.03
N VAL A 20 3.32 -6.56 -28.18
CA VAL A 20 4.10 -5.30 -28.37
C VAL A 20 4.42 -4.71 -26.96
N VAL A 21 5.17 -5.40 -26.09
CA VAL A 21 5.07 -5.21 -24.61
C VAL A 21 6.41 -4.96 -23.89
N THR A 22 7.31 -4.12 -24.43
CA THR A 22 8.51 -3.73 -23.67
C THR A 22 8.58 -2.21 -23.43
N ASN A 23 8.66 -1.37 -24.46
CA ASN A 23 8.71 0.09 -24.25
C ASN A 23 7.42 0.69 -23.67
N GLN A 24 6.25 0.23 -24.14
CA GLN A 24 4.96 0.70 -23.62
C GLN A 24 4.71 0.29 -22.16
N THR A 25 5.31 -0.81 -21.71
CA THR A 25 5.14 -1.34 -20.35
C THR A 25 5.93 -0.54 -19.32
N HIS A 26 7.13 -0.10 -19.68
CA HIS A 26 7.92 0.82 -18.84
C HIS A 26 7.27 2.19 -18.71
N GLU A 27 6.71 2.71 -19.81
CA GLU A 27 5.97 3.98 -19.78
C GLU A 27 4.68 3.88 -18.95
N LEU A 28 3.90 2.79 -19.11
CA LEU A 28 2.69 2.59 -18.33
C LEU A 28 2.99 2.44 -16.83
N LYS A 29 4.06 1.71 -16.48
CA LYS A 29 4.54 1.59 -15.10
C LYS A 29 4.88 2.97 -14.53
N ALA A 30 5.72 3.74 -15.21
CA ALA A 30 6.12 5.07 -14.75
C ALA A 30 4.95 6.06 -14.67
N VAL A 31 3.91 5.90 -15.50
CA VAL A 31 2.66 6.68 -15.40
C VAL A 31 1.87 6.26 -14.16
N MET A 32 1.70 4.97 -13.92
CA MET A 32 0.99 4.46 -12.73
C MET A 32 1.68 4.91 -11.44
N GLU A 33 3.00 4.79 -11.36
CA GLU A 33 3.77 5.21 -10.19
C GLU A 33 3.58 6.69 -9.90
N ARG A 34 3.67 7.54 -10.93
CA ARG A 34 3.41 8.99 -10.79
C ARG A 34 1.98 9.29 -10.35
N MET A 35 1.00 8.56 -10.85
CA MET A 35 -0.40 8.77 -10.48
C MET A 35 -0.67 8.36 -9.02
N ILE A 36 -0.13 7.22 -8.59
CA ILE A 36 -0.25 6.75 -7.20
C ILE A 36 0.44 7.74 -6.27
N ALA A 37 1.67 8.13 -6.58
CA ALA A 37 2.41 9.12 -5.82
C ALA A 37 1.64 10.45 -5.72
N SER A 38 1.14 10.96 -6.85
CA SER A 38 0.36 12.19 -6.88
C SER A 38 -0.91 12.11 -6.03
N GLU A 39 -1.59 10.97 -5.99
CA GLU A 39 -2.80 10.83 -5.16
C GLU A 39 -2.46 10.71 -3.68
N ILE A 40 -1.40 10.00 -3.31
CA ILE A 40 -0.92 9.96 -1.91
C ILE A 40 -0.49 11.36 -1.46
N HIS A 41 0.25 12.10 -2.29
CA HIS A 41 0.60 13.50 -2.02
C HIS A 41 -0.64 14.38 -1.83
N ARG A 42 -1.64 14.26 -2.71
CA ARG A 42 -2.88 15.03 -2.60
C ARG A 42 -3.59 14.73 -1.27
N LEU A 43 -3.75 13.45 -0.92
CA LEU A 43 -4.34 13.04 0.35
C LEU A 43 -3.52 13.54 1.56
N ALA A 44 -2.19 13.44 1.50
CA ALA A 44 -1.30 13.89 2.57
C ALA A 44 -1.39 15.41 2.79
N SER A 45 -1.53 16.18 1.70
CA SER A 45 -1.70 17.63 1.74
C SER A 45 -2.98 18.08 2.44
N GLU A 46 -3.94 17.19 2.62
CA GLU A 46 -5.22 17.43 3.32
C GLU A 46 -5.24 16.79 4.74
N ALA A 47 -4.38 15.81 5.03
CA ALA A 47 -4.35 15.06 6.29
C ALA A 47 -3.67 15.81 7.45
N ASP A 48 -4.13 15.59 8.68
CA ASP A 48 -3.48 16.10 9.90
C ASP A 48 -2.24 15.29 10.28
N ILE A 49 -2.29 13.96 10.10
CA ILE A 49 -1.15 13.06 10.29
C ILE A 49 -1.02 12.15 9.07
N CYS A 50 0.22 11.95 8.62
CA CYS A 50 0.56 10.93 7.66
C CYS A 50 1.59 9.97 8.26
N VAL A 51 1.28 8.69 8.24
CA VAL A 51 2.20 7.62 8.63
C VAL A 51 2.53 6.78 7.41
N PHE A 52 3.81 6.52 7.20
CA PHE A 52 4.30 5.51 6.29
C PHE A 52 4.93 4.36 7.08
N ALA A 53 4.59 3.12 6.70
CA ALA A 53 5.18 1.92 7.26
C ALA A 53 5.52 0.94 6.13
N LEU A 54 6.75 0.45 6.11
CA LEU A 54 7.23 -0.53 5.14
C LEU A 54 7.43 -1.88 5.82
N TYR A 55 6.94 -2.96 5.21
CA TYR A 55 7.04 -4.31 5.73
C TYR A 55 7.76 -5.23 4.74
N ASP A 56 8.66 -6.06 5.27
CA ASP A 56 9.28 -7.15 4.50
C ASP A 56 8.39 -8.40 4.60
N PRO A 57 7.78 -8.85 3.48
CA PRO A 57 6.92 -10.02 3.49
C PRO A 57 7.62 -11.33 3.85
N LYS A 58 8.96 -11.36 3.86
CA LYS A 58 9.76 -12.53 4.24
C LYS A 58 9.96 -12.62 5.76
N ARG A 59 9.67 -11.56 6.51
CA ARG A 59 9.74 -11.58 7.98
C ARG A 59 8.43 -12.13 8.54
N SER A 60 8.55 -12.98 9.56
CA SER A 60 7.40 -13.53 10.28
C SER A 60 6.82 -12.56 11.31
N THR A 61 7.55 -11.48 11.63
CA THR A 61 7.09 -10.43 12.53
C THR A 61 6.32 -9.38 11.74
N ALA A 62 5.21 -8.91 12.30
CA ALA A 62 4.40 -7.83 11.72
C ALA A 62 4.96 -6.44 12.08
N GLU A 63 6.27 -6.35 12.27
CA GLU A 63 6.93 -5.10 12.61
C GLU A 63 7.44 -4.44 11.32
N PRO A 64 7.23 -3.14 11.16
CA PRO A 64 7.74 -2.41 10.00
C PRO A 64 9.27 -2.40 10.02
N ILE A 65 9.86 -2.56 8.84
CA ILE A 65 11.31 -2.40 8.61
C ILE A 65 11.70 -0.94 8.43
N ASP A 66 10.74 -0.09 8.06
CA ASP A 66 10.88 1.35 8.00
C ASP A 66 9.57 2.02 8.41
N PHE A 67 9.65 3.15 9.09
CA PHE A 67 8.50 3.84 9.67
C PHE A 67 8.76 5.34 9.75
N GLU A 68 7.84 6.10 9.18
CA GLU A 68 7.83 7.56 9.24
C GLU A 68 6.46 8.06 9.68
N CYS A 69 6.44 9.07 10.55
CA CYS A 69 5.21 9.73 11.00
C CYS A 69 5.43 11.24 10.94
N ILE A 70 4.57 11.91 10.18
CA ILE A 70 4.60 13.37 10.02
C ILE A 70 3.27 13.92 10.56
N ASP A 71 3.37 14.75 11.60
CA ASP A 71 2.25 15.54 12.12
C ASP A 71 2.31 16.96 11.54
N ARG A 72 1.22 17.38 10.88
CA ARG A 72 1.06 18.72 10.32
C ARG A 72 1.22 19.81 11.38
N ARG A 73 0.81 19.57 12.63
CA ARG A 73 0.90 20.55 13.72
C ARG A 73 2.35 20.86 14.09
N GLU A 74 3.25 19.90 13.90
CA GLU A 74 4.67 20.04 14.20
C GLU A 74 5.45 20.66 13.04
N THR A 75 5.10 20.28 11.81
CA THR A 75 5.84 20.62 10.58
C THR A 75 5.23 21.77 9.78
N GLY A 76 3.96 22.12 10.04
CA GLY A 76 3.17 23.10 9.29
C GLY A 76 2.55 22.52 8.01
N SER A 77 3.23 21.59 7.34
CA SER A 77 2.74 20.89 6.15
C SER A 77 3.32 19.48 6.06
N ILE A 78 2.52 18.54 5.56
CA ILE A 78 2.97 17.19 5.26
C ILE A 78 3.52 17.17 3.82
N ASP A 79 4.84 17.18 3.71
CA ASP A 79 5.57 16.99 2.45
C ASP A 79 6.40 15.71 2.54
N MET A 80 5.74 14.59 2.25
CA MET A 80 6.34 13.25 2.31
C MET A 80 6.73 12.82 0.91
N GLU A 81 7.98 12.42 0.70
CA GLU A 81 8.42 11.87 -0.58
C GLU A 81 7.76 10.50 -0.82
N VAL A 82 6.89 10.41 -1.83
CA VAL A 82 6.25 9.13 -2.20
C VAL A 82 7.08 8.45 -3.28
N SER A 83 8.02 7.62 -2.85
CA SER A 83 8.78 6.73 -3.74
C SER A 83 8.20 5.32 -3.73
N LEU A 84 8.16 4.69 -4.92
CA LEU A 84 7.83 3.26 -5.08
C LEU A 84 9.09 2.40 -5.34
N ASP A 85 10.27 2.97 -5.11
CA ASP A 85 11.56 2.29 -5.18
C ASP A 85 11.87 1.57 -3.85
N PHE A 86 10.98 0.65 -3.47
CA PHE A 86 11.16 -0.24 -2.33
C PHE A 86 10.75 -1.67 -2.69
N GLU A 87 11.14 -2.64 -1.88
CA GLU A 87 10.71 -4.02 -2.00
C GLU A 87 9.88 -4.40 -0.76
N GLY A 88 8.69 -4.97 -0.97
CA GLY A 88 7.79 -5.37 0.12
C GLY A 88 6.43 -4.69 0.08
N ILE A 89 5.85 -4.45 1.26
CA ILE A 89 4.51 -3.87 1.43
C ILE A 89 4.64 -2.50 2.09
N GLY A 90 4.38 -1.44 1.35
CA GLY A 90 4.29 -0.08 1.87
C GLY A 90 2.85 0.27 2.21
N VAL A 91 2.63 0.88 3.37
CA VAL A 91 1.32 1.34 3.82
C VAL A 91 1.38 2.79 4.25
N TRP A 92 0.46 3.59 3.72
CA TRP A 92 0.23 4.96 4.13
C TRP A 92 -1.08 5.06 4.89
N TYR A 93 -1.03 5.63 6.08
CA TYR A 93 -2.20 6.04 6.86
C TYR A 93 -2.28 7.56 6.83
N LEU A 94 -3.38 8.07 6.31
CA LEU A 94 -3.64 9.51 6.17
C LEU A 94 -4.84 9.83 7.04
N ALA A 95 -4.60 10.44 8.19
CA ALA A 95 -5.62 10.69 9.20
C ALA A 95 -6.04 12.15 9.23
N TYR A 96 -7.34 12.36 9.36
CA TYR A 96 -8.00 13.66 9.37
C TYR A 96 -8.81 13.74 10.67
N ARG A 97 -8.45 14.69 11.52
CA ARG A 97 -8.99 14.82 12.86
C ARG A 97 -10.21 15.74 12.85
N GLU A 98 -11.29 15.26 13.45
CA GLU A 98 -12.54 15.99 13.61
C GLU A 98 -12.96 15.97 15.08
N GLY A 99 -12.45 16.95 15.85
CA GLY A 99 -12.66 17.00 17.30
C GLY A 99 -12.01 15.80 18.01
N GLU A 100 -12.85 14.93 18.57
CA GLU A 100 -12.45 13.71 19.29
C GLU A 100 -12.42 12.46 18.39
N THR A 101 -12.88 12.57 17.15
CA THR A 101 -12.87 11.47 16.18
C THR A 101 -11.84 11.71 15.09
N PHE A 102 -11.61 10.68 14.29
CA PHE A 102 -10.90 10.79 13.04
C PHE A 102 -11.55 9.96 11.96
N HIS A 103 -11.33 10.39 10.73
CA HIS A 103 -11.42 9.50 9.58
C HIS A 103 -10.02 9.33 9.00
N SER A 104 -9.76 8.16 8.41
CA SER A 104 -8.48 7.87 7.77
C SER A 104 -8.69 7.28 6.39
N LYS A 105 -7.81 7.66 5.48
CA LYS A 105 -7.56 6.93 4.24
C LYS A 105 -6.32 6.09 4.44
N LYS A 106 -6.37 4.86 3.94
CA LYS A 106 -5.22 3.96 3.94
C LYS A 106 -4.92 3.50 2.53
N VAL A 107 -3.65 3.52 2.17
CA VAL A 107 -3.15 3.07 0.86
C VAL A 107 -2.11 2.00 1.12
N LEU A 108 -2.33 0.80 0.62
CA LEU A 108 -1.39 -0.32 0.68
C LEU A 108 -0.89 -0.59 -0.72
N LEU A 109 0.42 -0.69 -0.89
CA LEU A 109 1.07 -1.05 -2.15
C LEU A 109 2.08 -2.17 -1.89
N GLN A 110 2.09 -3.16 -2.76
CA GLN A 110 3.08 -4.22 -2.77
C GLN A 110 3.96 -4.07 -4.00
N VAL A 111 5.27 -4.06 -3.77
CA VAL A 111 6.30 -4.07 -4.80
C VAL A 111 7.11 -5.35 -4.66
N THR A 112 7.29 -6.05 -5.77
CA THR A 112 8.05 -7.29 -5.84
C THR A 112 8.93 -7.32 -7.08
N ASP A 113 10.21 -7.62 -6.92
CA ASP A 113 11.24 -7.54 -7.97
C ASP A 113 11.22 -6.17 -8.68
N GLY A 114 11.07 -5.10 -7.89
CA GLY A 114 10.97 -3.73 -8.39
C GLY A 114 9.75 -3.47 -9.27
N ARG A 115 8.67 -4.26 -9.13
CA ARG A 115 7.40 -4.07 -9.86
C ARG A 115 6.23 -3.97 -8.90
N PHE A 116 5.34 -3.01 -9.16
CA PHE A 116 4.04 -2.95 -8.50
C PHE A 116 3.23 -4.22 -8.82
N THR A 117 2.86 -4.99 -7.79
CA THR A 117 2.13 -6.26 -7.93
C THR A 117 0.72 -6.19 -7.33
N HIS A 118 0.52 -5.39 -6.29
CA HIS A 118 -0.78 -5.27 -5.62
C HIS A 118 -0.98 -3.88 -5.03
N GLY A 119 -2.22 -3.40 -5.06
CA GLY A 119 -2.60 -2.14 -4.42
C GLY A 119 -4.01 -2.21 -3.87
N GLN A 120 -4.21 -1.62 -2.68
CA GLN A 120 -5.50 -1.57 -2.01
C GLN A 120 -5.69 -0.22 -1.33
N MET A 121 -6.88 0.37 -1.47
CA MET A 121 -7.26 1.58 -0.75
C MET A 121 -8.42 1.26 0.21
N GLY A 122 -8.42 1.90 1.36
CA GLY A 122 -9.42 1.68 2.39
C GLY A 122 -9.71 2.95 3.16
N SER A 123 -10.78 2.92 3.93
CA SER A 123 -11.14 3.99 4.86
C SER A 123 -11.48 3.39 6.22
N PHE A 124 -11.30 4.18 7.26
CA PHE A 124 -11.65 3.82 8.63
C PHE A 124 -11.99 5.07 9.44
N GLU A 125 -12.91 4.94 10.39
CA GLU A 125 -13.31 6.00 11.30
C GLU A 125 -13.28 5.46 12.73
N GLY A 126 -12.87 6.31 13.67
CA GLY A 126 -12.75 5.93 15.08
C GLY A 126 -12.49 7.12 15.99
N TYR A 127 -12.19 6.86 17.26
CA TYR A 127 -11.79 7.91 18.20
C TYR A 127 -10.31 8.25 18.02
N TRP A 128 -9.96 9.53 18.12
CA TRP A 128 -8.60 9.99 17.88
C TRP A 128 -7.58 9.33 18.81
N GLU A 129 -7.96 9.06 20.06
CA GLU A 129 -7.12 8.37 21.03
C GLU A 129 -6.77 6.93 20.63
N GLU A 130 -7.60 6.30 19.79
CA GLU A 130 -7.38 4.94 19.29
C GLU A 130 -6.51 4.91 18.03
N PHE A 131 -6.26 6.06 17.40
CA PHE A 131 -5.49 6.13 16.14
C PHE A 131 -4.09 5.49 16.24
N PRO A 132 -3.28 5.73 17.29
CA PRO A 132 -1.98 5.08 17.43
C PRO A 132 -2.10 3.55 17.50
N GLN A 133 -3.10 3.03 18.22
CA GLN A 133 -3.35 1.60 18.30
C GLN A 133 -3.83 1.03 16.96
N TYR A 134 -4.68 1.76 16.25
CA TYR A 134 -5.16 1.39 14.92
C TYR A 134 -4.01 1.21 13.92
N VAL A 135 -3.02 2.12 13.94
CA VAL A 135 -1.81 2.00 13.11
C VAL A 135 -0.95 0.84 13.59
N ALA A 136 -0.72 0.71 14.90
CA ALA A 136 0.16 -0.31 15.48
C ALA A 136 -0.32 -1.76 15.29
N GLU A 137 -1.63 -2.00 15.34
CA GLU A 137 -2.18 -3.36 15.17
C GLU A 137 -2.12 -3.87 13.72
N ASP A 138 -1.91 -2.99 12.75
CA ASP A 138 -1.86 -3.21 11.30
C ASP A 138 -2.50 -4.52 10.80
N ARG A 139 -3.79 -4.68 11.12
CA ARG A 139 -4.56 -5.88 10.77
C ARG A 139 -4.65 -6.10 9.27
N TRP A 140 -4.41 -5.05 8.49
CA TRP A 140 -4.48 -5.08 7.04
C TRP A 140 -3.24 -5.71 6.42
N VAL A 141 -2.05 -5.36 6.90
CA VAL A 141 -0.80 -6.02 6.50
C VAL A 141 -0.77 -7.46 6.97
N LEU A 142 -1.20 -7.75 8.21
CA LEU A 142 -1.32 -9.12 8.72
C LEU A 142 -2.19 -10.01 7.80
N ALA A 143 -3.28 -9.47 7.26
CA ALA A 143 -4.14 -10.18 6.32
C ALA A 143 -3.51 -10.40 4.93
N GLN A 144 -2.51 -9.58 4.54
CA GLN A 144 -1.77 -9.77 3.29
C GLN A 144 -0.58 -10.70 3.46
N LEU A 145 0.18 -10.56 4.55
CA LEU A 145 1.29 -11.45 4.91
C LEU A 145 0.82 -12.91 5.06
N SER A 146 -0.35 -13.12 5.69
CA SER A 146 -0.93 -14.46 5.82
C SER A 146 -1.32 -15.11 4.48
N LYS A 147 -1.63 -14.33 3.44
CA LYS A 147 -1.92 -14.87 2.10
C LYS A 147 -0.66 -15.28 1.35
N GLY A 148 0.45 -14.58 1.56
CA GLY A 148 1.76 -14.94 1.01
C GLY A 148 2.25 -16.30 1.54
N ALA A 149 2.18 -16.49 2.87
CA ALA A 149 2.58 -17.74 3.51
C ALA A 149 1.74 -18.97 3.09
N ALA A 150 0.48 -18.76 2.69
CA ALA A 150 -0.40 -19.85 2.25
C ALA A 150 -0.06 -20.38 0.84
N ASN A 151 0.51 -19.55 -0.04
CA ASN A 151 0.86 -19.95 -1.41
C ASN A 151 2.21 -20.68 -1.51
N ASP A 152 3.09 -20.54 -0.53
CA ASP A 152 4.38 -21.25 -0.49
C ASP A 152 4.28 -22.71 -0.03
N GLN A 153 3.08 -23.19 0.35
CA GLN A 153 2.84 -24.57 0.80
C GLN A 153 2.26 -25.52 -0.28
N GLN A 154 2.56 -25.34 -1.56
CA GLN A 154 2.37 -26.42 -2.53
C GLN A 154 3.67 -27.24 -2.71
N PRO A 155 3.85 -28.36 -1.97
CA PRO A 155 4.91 -29.29 -2.30
C PRO A 155 4.62 -29.91 -3.67
N HIS A 156 5.57 -29.76 -4.58
CA HIS A 156 5.63 -30.51 -5.84
C HIS A 156 5.31 -31.99 -5.57
N ARG A 157 4.18 -32.47 -6.09
CA ARG A 157 3.91 -33.90 -6.24
C ARG A 157 4.99 -34.48 -7.15
N ARG A 158 6.01 -35.12 -6.56
CA ARG A 158 6.88 -36.06 -7.29
C ARG A 158 6.03 -37.28 -7.61
N ASN A 159 5.61 -37.40 -8.87
CA ASN A 159 5.15 -38.66 -9.43
C ASN A 159 6.35 -39.61 -9.52
N THR A 160 6.51 -40.50 -8.55
CA THR A 160 7.23 -41.76 -8.76
C THR A 160 6.27 -42.74 -9.40
N ALA A 161 6.40 -42.90 -10.72
CA ALA A 161 5.89 -44.05 -11.43
C ALA A 161 6.86 -45.22 -11.21
N LEU A 162 6.34 -46.35 -10.73
CA LEU A 162 6.88 -47.69 -10.92
C LEU A 162 5.74 -48.56 -11.45
#